data_AF-A0A961MXQ5-F1
#
_entry.id   AF-A0A961MXQ5-F1
#
_cell.length_a   1.000
_cell.length_b   1.000
_cell.length_c   1.000
_cell.angle_alpha   90.00
_cell.angle_beta   90.00
_cell.angle_gamma   90.00
#
_symmetry.space_group_name_H-M   'P 1'
#
loop_
_entity.id
_entity.type
_entity.pdbx_description
1 polymer ?
#
loop_
_entity_poly.entity_id
_entity_poly.type
_entity_poly.pdbx_seq_one_letter_code
_entity_poly.pdbx_strand_id
1 'polypeptide(L)'
;MNAPSMIRPDEFARAAGISLRTAQAAMSGAKQGKKWHGHSLPVVELAGTRGGKSGNSLALLTDLLPSPLREKLGLDQDEAPVERPVQAPVECWRIEKAVKRQRILAPVLRTAPKSRERREAVERASIDHEVSKPTLYRWLREYEAKGVAALLPNRPVTAGKPRVKITRAWDNDCGLPEEVQDAIAAKLAATARGLIP
;
A
#
# COMPACT_ATOMS: atom_id res chain seq x y z
N MET A 1 10.88 10.96 4.66
CA MET A 1 11.42 10.01 5.64
C MET A 1 10.95 10.50 7.00
N ASN A 2 10.15 9.72 7.73
CA ASN A 2 9.66 10.14 9.04
C ASN A 2 10.80 10.03 10.05
N ALA A 3 10.94 11.01 10.94
CA ALA A 3 11.91 10.94 12.03
C ALA A 3 11.51 9.80 12.99
N PRO A 4 12.47 8.99 13.48
CA PRO A 4 12.18 7.90 14.40
C PRO A 4 11.62 8.45 15.72
N SER A 5 10.63 7.77 16.27
CA SER A 5 10.02 8.16 17.54
C SER A 5 10.95 7.77 18.70
N MET A 6 11.29 8.76 19.54
CA MET A 6 12.26 8.61 20.63
C MET A 6 11.64 9.03 21.95
N ILE A 7 11.84 8.25 23.02
CA ILE A 7 11.46 8.64 24.39
C ILE A 7 12.68 8.88 25.26
N ARG A 8 12.59 9.91 26.11
CA ARG A 8 13.66 10.30 27.05
C ARG A 8 13.60 9.46 28.34
N PRO A 9 14.67 9.46 29.16
CA PRO A 9 14.71 8.64 30.38
C PRO A 9 13.60 8.97 31.38
N ASP A 10 13.16 10.22 31.44
CA ASP A 10 12.07 10.69 32.30
C ASP A 10 10.70 10.21 31.82
N GLU A 11 10.47 10.22 30.51
CA GLU A 11 9.25 9.68 29.90
C GLU A 11 9.18 8.15 30.08
N PHE A 12 10.30 7.46 29.85
CA PHE A 12 10.42 6.03 30.11
C PHE A 12 10.20 5.68 31.58
N ALA A 13 10.74 6.47 32.52
CA ALA A 13 10.53 6.27 33.95
C ALA A 13 9.05 6.36 34.32
N ARG A 14 8.36 7.38 33.78
CA ARG A 14 6.92 7.57 33.99
C ARG A 14 6.10 6.42 33.40
N ALA A 15 6.37 6.04 32.15
CA ALA A 15 5.67 4.96 31.46
C ALA A 15 5.87 3.59 32.12
N ALA A 16 7.08 3.30 32.60
CA ALA A 16 7.39 2.04 33.27
C ALA A 16 7.02 2.01 34.77
N GLY A 17 6.60 3.13 35.35
CA GLY A 17 6.30 3.22 36.78
C GLY A 17 7.54 3.03 37.69
N ILE A 18 8.72 3.48 37.24
CA ILE A 18 9.99 3.34 37.98
C ILE A 18 10.62 4.70 38.26
N SER A 19 11.62 4.74 39.17
CA SER A 19 12.37 5.97 39.42
C SER A 19 13.23 6.38 38.20
N LEU A 20 13.47 7.68 38.03
CA LEU A 20 14.34 8.22 36.98
C LEU A 20 15.75 7.60 37.03
N ARG A 21 16.31 7.38 38.22
CA ARG A 21 17.62 6.76 38.42
C ARG A 21 17.64 5.32 37.92
N THR A 22 16.56 4.57 38.17
CA THR A 22 16.39 3.19 37.68
C THR A 22 16.26 3.16 36.15
N ALA A 23 15.50 4.09 35.58
CA ALA A 23 15.36 4.24 34.13
C ALA A 23 16.70 4.54 33.45
N GLN A 24 17.47 5.49 33.98
CA GLN A 24 18.82 5.81 33.48
C GLN A 24 19.77 4.62 33.59
N ALA A 25 19.75 3.89 34.70
CA ALA A 25 20.56 2.69 34.89
C ALA A 25 20.18 1.59 33.88
N ALA A 26 18.88 1.39 33.63
CA ALA A 26 18.39 0.42 32.64
C ALA A 26 18.85 0.78 31.22
N MET A 27 18.70 2.04 30.80
CA MET A 27 19.14 2.49 29.47
C MET A 27 20.66 2.42 29.30
N SER A 28 21.42 2.84 30.31
CA SER A 28 22.88 2.74 30.30
C SER A 28 23.35 1.28 30.27
N GLY A 29 22.67 0.39 30.99
CA GLY A 29 22.94 -1.05 30.96
C GLY A 29 22.61 -1.65 29.61
N ALA A 30 21.51 -1.24 28.98
CA ALA A 30 21.13 -1.71 27.66
C ALA A 30 22.10 -1.30 26.55
N LYS A 31 22.68 -0.08 26.64
CA LYS A 31 23.79 0.32 25.75
C LYS A 31 24.99 -0.64 25.84
N GLN A 32 25.19 -1.26 27.01
CA GLN A 32 26.22 -2.28 27.26
C GLN A 32 25.75 -3.71 26.95
N GLY A 33 24.57 -3.89 26.33
CA GLY A 33 24.00 -5.19 25.98
C GLY A 33 23.25 -5.90 27.12
N LYS A 34 23.04 -5.26 28.28
CA LYS A 34 22.25 -5.85 29.38
C LYS A 34 20.77 -5.78 29.06
N LYS A 35 20.05 -6.86 29.39
CA LYS A 35 18.60 -6.93 29.23
C LYS A 35 17.89 -6.29 30.42
N TRP A 36 16.77 -5.61 30.16
CA TRP A 36 15.87 -5.09 31.19
C TRP A 36 14.59 -5.94 31.20
N HIS A 37 14.31 -6.59 32.32
CA HIS A 37 13.23 -7.60 32.45
C HIS A 37 13.23 -8.65 31.31
N GLY A 38 14.43 -9.10 30.89
CA GLY A 38 14.56 -10.11 29.83
C GLY A 38 14.49 -9.56 28.39
N HIS A 39 14.25 -8.25 28.21
CA HIS A 39 14.16 -7.61 26.90
C HIS A 39 15.37 -6.71 26.61
N SER A 40 15.75 -6.62 25.33
CA SER A 40 16.75 -5.65 24.87
C SER A 40 16.10 -4.30 24.64
N LEU A 41 16.72 -3.23 25.12
CA LEU A 41 16.24 -1.87 24.93
C LEU A 41 17.07 -1.19 23.82
N PRO A 42 16.48 -0.77 22.70
CA PRO A 42 17.20 -0.08 21.62
C PRO A 42 17.47 1.39 22.00
N VAL A 43 18.64 1.62 22.59
CA VAL A 43 19.05 2.94 23.11
C VAL A 43 20.01 3.63 22.15
N VAL A 44 19.80 4.92 21.90
CA VAL A 44 20.68 5.81 21.13
C VAL A 44 21.17 6.98 21.99
N GLU A 45 22.36 7.50 21.67
CA GLU A 45 22.86 8.73 22.27
C GLU A 45 22.42 9.95 21.47
N LEU A 46 21.81 10.91 22.16
CA LEU A 46 21.52 12.23 21.65
C LEU A 46 22.66 13.17 22.05
N ALA A 47 23.33 13.73 21.05
CA ALA A 47 24.30 14.79 21.24
C ALA A 47 23.58 16.16 21.33
N GLY A 48 24.02 17.01 22.25
CA GLY A 48 23.56 18.41 22.33
C GLY A 48 22.30 18.64 23.16
N THR A 49 21.78 17.63 23.83
CA THR A 49 20.66 17.77 24.78
C THR A 49 21.17 18.20 26.16
N ARG A 50 20.54 19.24 26.71
CA ARG A 50 20.88 19.86 28.00
C ARG A 50 20.58 18.91 29.17
N GLY A 51 21.50 18.01 29.50
CA GLY A 51 21.26 16.99 30.52
C GLY A 51 22.52 16.28 31.01
N GLY A 52 23.49 17.01 31.54
CA GLY A 52 24.65 16.46 32.26
C GLY A 52 25.96 17.20 31.98
N LYS A 53 27.01 16.90 32.76
CA LYS A 53 28.35 17.53 32.68
C LYS A 53 29.03 17.34 31.31
N SER A 54 28.52 16.43 30.47
CA SER A 54 29.01 16.11 29.12
C SER A 54 28.03 16.42 27.98
N GLY A 55 26.81 16.89 28.26
CA GLY A 55 25.83 17.25 27.21
C GLY A 55 25.25 16.08 26.38
N ASN A 56 25.45 14.83 26.81
CA ASN A 56 24.91 13.65 26.14
C ASN A 56 23.73 13.08 26.95
N SER A 57 22.62 12.77 26.28
CA SER A 57 21.49 12.05 26.89
C SER A 57 21.14 10.79 26.11
N LEU A 58 20.79 9.71 26.81
CA LEU A 58 20.27 8.51 26.17
C LEU A 58 18.80 8.68 25.83
N ALA A 59 18.37 8.12 24.70
CA ALA A 59 16.97 8.02 24.31
C ALA A 59 16.67 6.61 23.81
N LEU A 60 15.43 6.16 24.01
CA LEU A 60 14.96 4.85 23.58
C LEU A 60 14.17 4.99 22.27
N LEU A 61 14.50 4.18 21.28
CA LEU A 61 13.79 4.12 20.00
C LEU A 61 12.51 3.30 20.16
N THR A 62 11.35 3.95 20.08
CA THR A 62 10.07 3.25 20.30
C THR A 62 9.70 2.33 19.14
N ASP A 63 10.15 2.66 17.94
CA ASP A 63 9.86 1.91 16.71
C ASP A 63 10.53 0.52 16.69
N LEU A 64 11.59 0.34 17.48
CA LEU A 64 12.36 -0.90 17.57
C LEU A 64 12.08 -1.70 18.86
N LEU A 65 11.15 -1.24 19.70
CA LEU A 65 10.79 -1.94 20.93
C LEU A 65 9.96 -3.19 20.62
N PRO A 66 10.25 -4.33 21.29
CA PRO A 66 9.39 -5.51 21.23
C PRO A 66 7.95 -5.17 21.69
N SER A 67 6.95 -5.76 21.03
CA SER A 67 5.52 -5.52 21.32
C SER A 67 5.14 -5.63 22.80
N PRO A 68 5.62 -6.63 23.58
CA PRO A 68 5.27 -6.72 25.00
C PRO A 68 5.74 -5.52 25.85
N LEU A 69 6.83 -4.87 25.44
CA LEU A 69 7.30 -3.65 26.11
C LEU A 69 6.52 -2.42 25.67
N ARG A 70 6.07 -2.36 24.40
CA ARG A 70 5.24 -1.25 23.91
C ARG A 70 3.92 -1.20 24.65
N GLU A 71 3.26 -2.36 24.79
CA GLU A 71 2.01 -2.51 25.53
C GLU A 71 2.19 -2.09 27.00
N LYS A 72 3.24 -2.61 27.66
CA LYS A 72 3.53 -2.29 29.07
C LYS A 72 3.83 -0.81 29.31
N LEU A 73 4.41 -0.11 28.34
CA LEU A 73 4.72 1.31 28.42
C LEU A 73 3.54 2.20 27.99
N GLY A 74 2.40 1.62 27.60
CA GLY A 74 1.26 2.37 27.06
C GLY A 74 1.60 3.10 25.76
N LEU A 75 2.58 2.58 25.00
CA LEU A 75 3.04 3.11 23.71
C LEU A 75 2.32 2.47 22.53
N ASP A 76 1.40 1.53 22.80
CA ASP A 76 0.34 1.21 21.87
C ASP A 76 -0.64 2.37 21.87
N GLN A 77 -0.21 3.49 21.27
CA GLN A 77 -1.20 4.33 20.62
C GLN A 77 -1.86 3.43 19.59
N ASP A 78 -3.18 3.31 19.71
CA ASP A 78 -4.03 2.79 18.67
C ASP A 78 -3.41 3.19 17.33
N GLU A 79 -2.92 2.21 16.57
CA GLU A 79 -3.00 2.35 15.12
C GLU A 79 -4.50 2.39 14.83
N ALA A 80 -5.14 3.52 15.12
CA ALA A 80 -6.27 3.98 14.34
C ALA A 80 -5.81 3.72 12.91
N PRO A 81 -6.57 2.91 12.14
CA PRO A 81 -6.13 2.43 10.84
C PRO A 81 -5.56 3.63 10.14
N VAL A 82 -4.24 3.64 9.89
CA VAL A 82 -3.65 4.70 9.09
C VAL A 82 -4.41 4.57 7.80
N GLU A 83 -5.39 5.44 7.60
CA GLU A 83 -5.96 5.76 6.31
C GLU A 83 -4.74 6.24 5.56
N ARG A 84 -4.01 5.29 4.97
CA ARG A 84 -3.07 5.57 3.91
C ARG A 84 -3.92 6.42 2.98
N PRO A 85 -3.60 7.70 2.75
CA PRO A 85 -4.34 8.49 1.79
C PRO A 85 -4.37 7.64 0.54
N VAL A 86 -5.57 7.20 0.17
CA VAL A 86 -5.79 6.28 -0.95
C VAL A 86 -5.07 6.94 -2.11
N GLN A 87 -3.98 6.33 -2.55
CA GLN A 87 -3.17 6.89 -3.62
C GLN A 87 -4.06 6.99 -4.85
N ALA A 88 -4.38 8.23 -5.19
CA ALA A 88 -5.32 8.68 -6.21
C ALA A 88 -6.81 8.33 -5.95
N PRO A 89 -7.74 9.24 -6.31
CA PRO A 89 -9.15 8.89 -6.38
C PRO A 89 -9.29 7.67 -7.29
N VAL A 90 -9.91 6.60 -6.77
CA VAL A 90 -10.26 5.46 -7.60
C VAL A 90 -11.18 5.98 -8.70
N GLU A 91 -10.69 5.97 -9.93
CA GLU A 91 -11.44 6.48 -11.08
C GLU A 91 -12.84 5.83 -11.10
N CYS A 92 -13.92 6.64 -11.14
CA CYS A 92 -15.30 6.17 -10.97
C CYS A 92 -15.65 4.98 -11.88
N TRP A 93 -15.14 4.97 -13.11
CA TRP A 93 -15.36 3.89 -14.07
C TRP A 93 -14.84 2.52 -13.58
N ARG A 94 -13.82 2.49 -12.70
CA ARG A 94 -13.30 1.24 -12.11
C ARG A 94 -14.29 0.67 -11.10
N ILE A 95 -14.88 1.55 -10.29
CA ILE A 95 -15.92 1.18 -9.31
C ILE A 95 -17.15 0.66 -10.05
N GLU A 96 -17.61 1.36 -11.09
CA GLU A 96 -18.73 0.93 -11.92
C GLU A 96 -18.52 -0.45 -12.55
N LYS A 97 -17.31 -0.71 -13.08
CA LYS A 97 -16.95 -2.03 -13.60
C LYS A 97 -16.93 -3.11 -12.53
N ALA A 98 -16.43 -2.81 -11.34
CA ALA A 98 -16.43 -3.76 -10.23
C ALA A 98 -17.86 -4.09 -9.77
N VAL A 99 -18.73 -3.08 -9.64
CA VAL A 99 -20.15 -3.24 -9.33
C VAL A 99 -20.84 -4.10 -10.41
N LYS A 100 -20.57 -3.84 -11.69
CA LYS A 100 -21.10 -4.67 -12.80
C LYS A 100 -20.65 -6.13 -12.66
N ARG A 101 -19.36 -6.38 -12.43
CA ARG A 101 -18.83 -7.75 -12.22
C ARG A 101 -19.46 -8.43 -11.02
N GLN A 102 -19.65 -7.70 -9.92
CA GLN A 102 -20.27 -8.24 -8.72
C GLN A 102 -21.74 -8.61 -8.95
N ARG A 103 -22.50 -7.80 -9.70
CA ARG A 103 -23.88 -8.14 -10.08
C ARG A 103 -23.95 -9.42 -10.90
N ILE A 104 -23.04 -9.58 -11.87
CA ILE A 104 -22.94 -10.80 -12.70
C ILE A 104 -22.62 -12.03 -11.84
N LEU A 105 -21.72 -11.90 -10.87
CA LEU A 105 -21.31 -13.01 -10.00
C LEU A 105 -22.26 -13.29 -8.83
N ALA A 106 -23.11 -12.35 -8.44
CA ALA A 106 -24.02 -12.47 -7.31
C ALA A 106 -24.84 -13.79 -7.29
N PRO A 107 -25.49 -14.23 -8.37
CA PRO A 107 -26.20 -15.52 -8.37
C PRO A 107 -25.25 -16.72 -8.20
N VAL A 108 -24.05 -16.66 -8.78
CA VAL A 108 -23.03 -17.73 -8.66
C VAL A 108 -22.48 -17.83 -7.24
N LEU A 109 -22.31 -16.70 -6.55
CA LEU A 109 -21.79 -16.63 -5.19
C LEU A 109 -22.77 -17.15 -4.13
N ARG A 110 -24.07 -17.23 -4.43
CA ARG A 110 -25.09 -17.82 -3.54
C ARG A 110 -25.08 -19.34 -3.52
N THR A 111 -24.38 -19.97 -4.47
CA THR A 111 -24.29 -21.43 -4.59
C THR A 111 -23.08 -21.99 -3.84
N ALA A 112 -23.15 -23.25 -3.42
CA ALA A 112 -22.04 -23.91 -2.74
C ALA A 112 -20.82 -24.07 -3.66
N PRO A 113 -19.58 -23.90 -3.15
CA PRO A 113 -18.37 -24.13 -3.94
C PRO A 113 -18.28 -25.55 -4.51
N LYS A 114 -17.78 -25.66 -5.75
CA LYS A 114 -17.60 -26.92 -6.49
C LYS A 114 -18.89 -27.73 -6.73
N SER A 115 -20.08 -27.17 -6.48
CA SER A 115 -21.35 -27.85 -6.73
C SER A 115 -21.74 -27.88 -8.21
N ARG A 116 -22.66 -28.77 -8.56
CA ARG A 116 -23.29 -28.79 -9.89
C ARG A 116 -24.08 -27.50 -10.14
N GLU A 117 -24.84 -27.04 -9.14
CA GLU A 117 -25.61 -25.79 -9.17
C GLU A 117 -24.74 -24.59 -9.53
N ARG A 118 -23.50 -24.55 -9.02
CA ARG A 118 -22.56 -23.48 -9.34
C ARG A 118 -22.15 -23.49 -10.80
N ARG A 119 -21.95 -24.66 -11.40
CA ARG A 119 -21.64 -24.79 -12.83
C ARG A 119 -22.80 -24.32 -13.68
N GLU A 120 -24.03 -24.68 -13.31
CA GLU A 120 -25.26 -24.23 -13.99
C GLU A 120 -25.46 -22.71 -13.84
N ALA A 121 -25.17 -22.14 -12.67
CA ALA A 121 -25.23 -20.70 -12.45
C ALA A 121 -24.18 -19.93 -13.29
N VAL A 122 -22.97 -20.47 -13.43
CA VAL A 122 -21.94 -19.91 -14.32
C VAL A 122 -22.36 -20.01 -15.79
N GLU A 123 -22.98 -21.12 -16.19
CA GLU A 123 -23.51 -21.29 -17.55
C GLU A 123 -24.53 -20.20 -17.89
N ARG A 124 -25.51 -20.03 -17.00
CA ARG A 124 -26.56 -19.03 -17.15
C ARG A 124 -25.98 -17.62 -17.21
N ALA A 125 -25.09 -17.27 -16.27
CA ALA A 125 -24.42 -15.97 -16.26
C ALA A 125 -23.56 -15.71 -17.51
N SER A 126 -23.02 -16.77 -18.13
CA SER A 126 -22.24 -16.67 -19.38
C SER A 126 -23.13 -16.27 -20.55
N ILE A 127 -24.32 -16.86 -20.65
CA ILE A 127 -25.32 -16.57 -21.68
C ILE A 127 -25.93 -15.18 -21.45
N ASP A 128 -26.44 -14.92 -20.24
CA ASP A 128 -27.19 -13.69 -19.93
C ASP A 128 -26.36 -12.40 -20.08
N HIS A 129 -25.04 -12.51 -19.88
CA HIS A 129 -24.14 -11.35 -19.88
C HIS A 129 -23.07 -11.40 -20.99
N GLU A 130 -23.14 -12.39 -21.87
CA GLU A 130 -22.18 -12.61 -22.98
C GLU A 130 -20.72 -12.63 -22.50
N VAL A 131 -20.48 -13.13 -21.28
CA VAL A 131 -19.12 -13.25 -20.69
C VAL A 131 -18.67 -14.69 -20.81
N SER A 132 -17.46 -14.92 -21.33
CA SER A 132 -16.94 -16.28 -21.46
C SER A 132 -16.81 -16.97 -20.10
N LYS A 133 -17.15 -18.27 -20.04
CA LYS A 133 -17.02 -19.09 -18.81
C LYS A 133 -15.63 -19.02 -18.18
N PRO A 134 -14.50 -19.07 -18.95
CA PRO A 134 -13.17 -18.91 -18.36
C PRO A 134 -12.98 -17.57 -17.65
N THR A 135 -13.57 -16.49 -18.16
CA THR A 135 -13.53 -15.16 -17.52
C THR A 135 -14.30 -15.14 -16.21
N LEU A 136 -15.49 -15.75 -16.18
CA LEU A 136 -16.28 -15.87 -14.96
C LEU A 136 -15.55 -16.69 -13.88
N TYR A 137 -14.96 -17.83 -14.24
CA TYR A 137 -14.17 -18.64 -13.30
C TYR A 137 -12.94 -17.90 -12.79
N ARG A 138 -12.27 -17.11 -13.64
CA ARG A 138 -11.16 -16.25 -13.21
C ARG A 138 -11.62 -15.23 -12.17
N TRP A 139 -12.70 -14.48 -12.45
CA TRP A 139 -13.23 -13.50 -11.50
C TRP A 139 -13.70 -14.14 -10.20
N LEU A 140 -14.31 -15.33 -10.28
CA LEU A 140 -14.75 -16.08 -9.11
C LEU A 140 -13.57 -16.46 -8.20
N ARG A 141 -12.49 -16.99 -8.79
CA ARG A 141 -11.26 -17.32 -8.07
C ARG A 141 -10.61 -16.09 -7.45
N GLU A 142 -10.55 -14.99 -8.19
CA GLU A 142 -10.01 -13.72 -7.70
C GLU A 142 -10.84 -13.20 -6.52
N TYR A 143 -12.17 -13.25 -6.62
CA TYR A 143 -13.10 -12.86 -5.57
C TYR A 143 -12.97 -13.72 -4.32
N GLU A 144 -12.88 -15.04 -4.46
CA GLU A 144 -12.70 -15.95 -3.32
C GLU A 144 -11.36 -15.74 -2.61
N ALA A 145 -10.32 -15.33 -3.35
CA ALA A 145 -9.01 -15.10 -2.78
C ALA A 145 -8.84 -13.72 -2.12
N LYS A 146 -9.46 -12.66 -2.67
CA LYS A 146 -9.19 -11.25 -2.27
C LYS A 146 -10.46 -10.42 -2.02
N GLY A 147 -11.64 -11.03 -2.07
CA GLY A 147 -12.93 -10.37 -1.88
C GLY A 147 -13.31 -9.40 -3.01
N VAL A 148 -14.15 -8.42 -2.69
CA VAL A 148 -14.67 -7.41 -3.64
C VAL A 148 -13.54 -6.61 -4.31
N ALA A 149 -12.44 -6.37 -3.60
CA ALA A 149 -11.29 -5.64 -4.11
C ALA A 149 -10.67 -6.30 -5.36
N ALA A 150 -10.79 -7.63 -5.49
CA ALA A 150 -10.29 -8.38 -6.64
C ALA A 150 -11.05 -8.08 -7.93
N LEU A 151 -12.31 -7.63 -7.84
CA LEU A 151 -13.14 -7.35 -9.00
C LEU A 151 -12.80 -6.00 -9.63
N LEU A 152 -12.03 -5.15 -8.95
CA LEU A 152 -11.55 -3.91 -9.53
C LEU A 152 -10.66 -4.21 -10.73
N PRO A 153 -10.91 -3.62 -11.91
CA PRO A 153 -10.02 -3.79 -13.05
C PRO A 153 -8.63 -3.27 -12.68
N ASN A 154 -7.61 -4.05 -13.00
CA ASN A 154 -6.23 -3.62 -12.88
C ASN A 154 -6.01 -2.37 -13.75
N ARG A 155 -5.19 -1.45 -13.25
CA ARG A 155 -4.72 -0.34 -14.06
C ARG A 155 -4.00 -0.92 -15.28
N PRO A 156 -4.40 -0.58 -16.51
CA PRO A 156 -3.71 -1.08 -17.69
C PRO A 156 -2.24 -0.69 -17.62
N VAL A 157 -1.34 -1.57 -18.07
CA VAL A 157 0.11 -1.29 -18.13
C VAL A 157 0.42 -0.07 -19.00
N THR A 158 -0.49 0.27 -19.91
CA THR A 158 -0.43 1.43 -20.80
C THR A 158 -1.11 2.68 -20.22
N ALA A 159 -1.69 2.63 -19.02
CA ALA A 159 -2.32 3.78 -18.41
C ALA A 159 -1.28 4.87 -18.09
N GLY A 160 -1.42 6.04 -18.70
CA GLY A 160 -0.45 7.14 -18.60
C GLY A 160 0.64 7.11 -19.68
N LYS A 161 0.73 6.05 -20.49
CA LYS A 161 1.57 6.08 -21.69
C LYS A 161 0.81 6.84 -22.79
N PRO A 162 1.47 7.75 -23.53
CA PRO A 162 0.83 8.46 -24.62
C PRO A 162 0.36 7.45 -25.66
N ARG A 163 -0.93 7.51 -26.02
CA ARG A 163 -1.50 6.71 -27.11
C ARG A 163 -1.11 7.34 -28.44
N VAL A 164 0.17 7.27 -28.79
CA VAL A 164 0.60 7.65 -30.15
C VAL A 164 0.28 6.47 -31.05
N LYS A 165 -0.84 6.57 -31.79
CA LYS A 165 -1.11 5.69 -32.93
C LYS A 165 -0.40 6.27 -34.14
N ILE A 166 0.91 6.26 -34.11
CA ILE A 166 1.67 6.21 -35.34
C ILE A 166 2.03 4.74 -35.48
N THR A 167 1.42 4.07 -36.44
CA THR A 167 1.66 2.66 -36.68
C THR A 167 3.08 2.51 -37.19
N ARG A 168 3.78 1.42 -36.85
CA ARG A 168 5.08 1.10 -37.47
C ARG A 168 5.02 1.06 -39.01
N ALA A 169 3.84 0.76 -39.56
CA ALA A 169 3.58 0.85 -40.98
C ALA A 169 3.73 2.28 -41.51
N TRP A 170 3.29 3.28 -40.75
CA TRP A 170 3.54 4.69 -41.08
C TRP A 170 5.04 5.00 -41.01
N ASP A 171 5.74 4.64 -39.93
CA ASP A 171 7.19 4.92 -39.81
C ASP A 171 7.99 4.34 -41.00
N ASN A 172 7.60 3.15 -41.47
CA ASN A 172 8.25 2.46 -42.57
C ASN A 172 7.89 3.02 -43.96
N ASP A 173 6.65 3.47 -44.18
CA ASP A 173 6.14 3.91 -45.49
C ASP A 173 6.09 5.44 -45.66
N CYS A 174 6.40 6.22 -44.62
CA CYS A 174 6.19 7.67 -44.65
C CYS A 174 7.08 8.40 -45.66
N GLY A 175 8.18 7.81 -46.16
CA GLY A 175 9.03 8.38 -47.22
C GLY A 175 9.68 9.72 -46.88
N LEU A 176 9.42 10.25 -45.68
CA LEU A 176 9.98 11.48 -45.13
C LEU A 176 11.23 11.16 -44.30
N PRO A 177 12.20 12.08 -44.21
CA PRO A 177 13.30 11.95 -43.27
C PRO A 177 12.80 11.80 -41.82
N GLU A 178 13.49 10.98 -41.03
CA GLU A 178 13.13 10.66 -39.63
C GLU A 178 12.87 11.93 -38.78
N GLU A 179 13.70 12.96 -38.95
CA GLU A 179 13.54 14.25 -38.26
C GLU A 179 12.21 14.95 -38.57
N VAL A 180 11.71 14.84 -39.81
CA VAL A 180 10.43 15.42 -40.24
C VAL A 180 9.27 14.59 -39.71
N GLN A 181 9.42 13.27 -39.68
CA GLN A 181 8.44 12.36 -39.09
C GLN A 181 8.23 12.65 -37.60
N ASP A 182 9.32 12.82 -36.85
CA ASP A 182 9.29 13.17 -35.43
C ASP A 182 8.63 14.51 -35.17
N ALA A 183 8.91 15.52 -36.00
CA ALA A 183 8.29 16.84 -35.89
C ALA A 183 6.77 16.77 -36.11
N ILE A 184 6.31 15.99 -37.10
CA ILE A 184 4.88 15.77 -37.38
C ILE A 184 4.24 15.00 -36.22
N ALA A 185 4.89 13.95 -35.72
CA ALA A 185 4.43 13.16 -34.59
C ALA A 185 4.25 14.02 -33.33
N ALA A 186 5.23 14.87 -33.02
CA ALA A 186 5.18 15.78 -31.89
C ALA A 186 4.03 16.80 -32.03
N LYS A 187 3.82 17.34 -33.23
CA LYS A 187 2.74 18.28 -33.51
C LYS A 187 1.36 17.64 -33.38
N LEU A 188 1.19 16.42 -33.93
CA LEU A 188 -0.05 15.64 -33.79
C LEU A 188 -0.33 15.29 -32.32
N ALA A 189 0.71 14.92 -31.56
CA ALA A 189 0.58 14.64 -30.13
C ALA A 189 0.16 15.87 -29.34
N ALA A 190 0.68 17.06 -29.67
CA ALA A 190 0.29 18.33 -29.04
C ALA A 190 -1.18 18.67 -29.35
N THR A 191 -1.61 18.57 -30.60
CA THR A 191 -3.01 18.82 -31.00
C THR A 191 -3.98 17.83 -30.37
N ALA A 192 -3.63 16.54 -30.34
CA ALA A 192 -4.47 15.51 -29.72
C ALA A 192 -4.66 15.73 -28.21
N ARG A 193 -3.65 16.25 -27.51
CA ARG A 193 -3.78 16.62 -26.08
C ARG A 193 -4.78 17.76 -25.86
N GLY A 194 -4.90 18.69 -26.80
CA GLY A 194 -5.87 19.80 -26.74
C GLY A 194 -7.32 19.37 -27.03
N LEU A 195 -7.54 18.16 -27.53
CA LEU A 195 -8.86 17.64 -27.93
C LEU A 195 -9.46 16.64 -26.93
N ILE A 196 -8.76 16.33 -25.84
CA ILE A 196 -9.29 15.49 -24.76
C ILE A 196 -9.85 16.46 -23.69
N PRO A 197 -11.18 16.62 -23.57
CA PRO A 197 -11.79 17.42 -22.51
C PRO A 197 -11.59 16.80 -21.13
#